data_AF-A0A3M1GX15-F1
#
_entry.id   AF-A0A3M1GX15-F1
#
_cell.length_a   1.000
_cell.length_b   1.000
_cell.length_c   1.000
_cell.angle_alpha   90.00
_cell.angle_beta   90.00
_cell.angle_gamma   90.00
#
_symmetry.space_group_name_H-M   'P 1'
#
loop_
_entity.id
_entity.type
_entity.pdbx_description
1 polymer ?
#
loop_
_entity_poly.entity_id
_entity_poly.type
_entity_poly.pdbx_seq_one_letter_code
_entity_poly.pdbx_strand_id
1 'polypeptide(L)'
;MPRTTRLPVLALMAALACSSLQPARALVLWGAEHEARAKALAKAVKEKAHELVPDAEPIKTKDKTLTFWGHGGQGSFCDLTPAQFVEVISAYVKKNKKIKTIEIITCDARHKQRRGEDAFINEVVAQIQGDKKLKKRFKKIAIKALPIAVTGKESYSILWASEGTNTFCYIAAKKRKDMDEAGKRMLQLAKTVTPKYHLGEIGNELAKDSERKFSVLYGDIKNLRSYLAKVN
;
A
#
# COMPACT_ATOMS: atom_id res chain seq x y z
N MET A 1 -50.98 -13.83 -56.10
CA MET A 1 -50.38 -14.38 -54.86
C MET A 1 -48.97 -13.81 -54.72
N PRO A 2 -48.63 -13.17 -53.59
CA PRO A 2 -47.39 -12.41 -53.44
C PRO A 2 -46.18 -13.32 -53.15
N ARG A 3 -45.07 -13.04 -53.84
CA ARG A 3 -43.75 -13.65 -53.58
C ARG A 3 -43.11 -12.95 -52.38
N THR A 4 -42.90 -13.69 -51.30
CA THR A 4 -42.10 -13.25 -50.15
C THR A 4 -40.62 -13.24 -50.51
N THR A 5 -40.04 -12.05 -50.61
CA THR A 5 -38.59 -11.80 -50.66
C THR A 5 -38.00 -11.98 -49.26
N ARG A 6 -37.10 -12.95 -49.09
CA ARG A 6 -36.24 -13.05 -47.89
C ARG A 6 -34.90 -12.39 -48.19
N LEU A 7 -34.53 -11.40 -47.38
CA LEU A 7 -33.23 -10.73 -47.36
C LEU A 7 -32.12 -11.70 -46.91
N PRO A 8 -30.88 -11.55 -47.40
CA PRO A 8 -29.74 -12.31 -46.89
C PRO A 8 -29.26 -11.69 -45.57
N VAL A 9 -29.21 -12.53 -44.52
CA VAL A 9 -28.61 -12.16 -43.24
C VAL A 9 -27.09 -12.14 -43.40
N LEU A 10 -26.57 -10.93 -43.28
CA LEU A 10 -25.17 -10.55 -43.26
C LEU A 10 -24.42 -11.19 -42.06
N ALA A 11 -23.18 -11.60 -42.32
CA ALA A 11 -22.03 -11.57 -41.41
C ALA A 11 -22.14 -12.32 -40.07
N LEU A 12 -21.83 -13.62 -40.09
CA LEU A 12 -21.32 -14.32 -38.90
C LEU A 12 -19.83 -14.00 -38.76
N MET A 13 -19.51 -12.90 -38.06
CA MET A 13 -18.15 -12.58 -37.68
C MET A 13 -17.64 -13.60 -36.64
N ALA A 14 -16.62 -14.34 -37.06
CA ALA A 14 -15.69 -15.01 -36.17
C ALA A 14 -14.90 -13.97 -35.37
N ALA A 15 -15.28 -13.75 -34.11
CA ALA A 15 -14.45 -13.12 -33.10
C ALA A 15 -14.94 -13.51 -31.70
N LEU A 16 -14.93 -14.81 -31.39
CA LEU A 16 -14.94 -15.24 -30.00
C LEU A 16 -13.59 -14.83 -29.42
N ALA A 17 -13.66 -13.74 -28.65
CA ALA A 17 -12.56 -13.08 -27.99
C ALA A 17 -11.65 -14.11 -27.30
N CYS A 18 -10.48 -14.32 -27.89
CA CYS A 18 -9.29 -14.56 -27.09
C CYS A 18 -9.13 -13.29 -26.25
N SER A 19 -9.79 -13.28 -25.09
CA SER A 19 -9.58 -12.30 -24.04
C SER A 19 -8.14 -12.51 -23.60
N SER A 20 -7.22 -11.87 -24.32
CA SER A 20 -5.83 -11.77 -23.91
C SER A 20 -5.87 -11.20 -22.50
N LEU A 21 -5.66 -12.09 -21.52
CA LEU A 21 -5.40 -11.74 -20.14
C LEU A 21 -4.24 -10.78 -20.19
N GLN A 22 -4.54 -9.47 -20.17
CA GLN A 22 -3.52 -8.47 -19.94
C GLN A 22 -2.84 -8.91 -18.64
N PRO A 23 -1.52 -9.18 -18.65
CA PRO A 23 -0.85 -9.60 -17.44
C PRO A 23 -1.05 -8.49 -16.41
N ALA A 24 -1.73 -8.82 -15.31
CA ALA A 24 -1.90 -7.95 -14.15
C ALA A 24 -0.55 -7.33 -13.77
N ARG A 25 -0.54 -6.02 -13.51
CA ARG A 25 0.64 -5.15 -13.70
C ARG A 25 1.40 -4.72 -12.44
N ALA A 26 1.02 -5.22 -11.26
CA ALA A 26 1.84 -5.22 -10.03
C ALA A 26 1.42 -6.34 -9.05
N LEU A 27 2.32 -6.66 -8.12
CA LEU A 27 2.17 -7.68 -7.08
C LEU A 27 2.06 -7.01 -5.71
N VAL A 28 0.92 -7.22 -5.05
CA VAL A 28 0.68 -6.81 -3.66
C VAL A 28 0.87 -8.03 -2.76
N LEU A 29 1.80 -7.92 -1.82
CA LEU A 29 2.07 -8.94 -0.80
C LEU A 29 1.51 -8.49 0.54
N TRP A 30 0.81 -9.36 1.26
CA TRP A 30 0.23 -9.05 2.57
C TRP A 30 0.79 -9.89 3.70
N GLY A 31 0.98 -9.28 4.88
CA GLY A 31 1.19 -10.01 6.15
C GLY A 31 -0.14 -10.41 6.78
N ALA A 32 -0.10 -11.14 7.89
CA ALA A 32 -1.30 -11.60 8.60
C ALA A 32 -2.31 -10.45 8.86
N GLU A 33 -3.61 -10.78 8.79
CA GLU A 33 -4.75 -9.87 9.04
C GLU A 33 -4.92 -8.70 8.04
N HIS A 34 -4.16 -8.68 6.94
CA HIS A 34 -4.22 -7.65 5.91
C HIS A 34 -4.73 -8.12 4.55
N GLU A 35 -5.10 -9.39 4.42
CA GLU A 35 -5.54 -10.01 3.17
C GLU A 35 -6.60 -9.17 2.46
N ALA A 36 -7.65 -8.79 3.18
CA ALA A 36 -8.81 -8.20 2.57
C ALA A 36 -8.52 -6.74 2.10
N ARG A 37 -7.70 -5.98 2.83
CA ARG A 37 -7.17 -4.67 2.43
C ARG A 37 -6.26 -4.76 1.20
N ALA A 38 -5.36 -5.74 1.19
CA ALA A 38 -4.44 -5.96 0.08
C ALA A 38 -5.20 -6.39 -1.19
N LYS A 39 -6.21 -7.24 -1.06
CA LYS A 39 -7.13 -7.61 -2.15
C LYS A 39 -7.94 -6.42 -2.65
N ALA A 40 -8.44 -5.56 -1.75
CA ALA A 40 -9.15 -4.34 -2.14
C ALA A 40 -8.26 -3.37 -2.92
N LEU A 41 -7.02 -3.13 -2.45
CA LEU A 41 -6.04 -2.34 -3.20
C LEU A 41 -5.78 -2.96 -4.56
N ALA A 42 -5.39 -4.24 -4.61
CA ALA A 42 -5.05 -4.91 -5.85
C ALA A 42 -6.21 -4.88 -6.85
N LYS A 43 -7.45 -5.11 -6.41
CA LYS A 43 -8.65 -4.96 -7.25
C LYS A 43 -8.77 -3.53 -7.79
N ALA A 44 -8.61 -2.52 -6.94
CA ALA A 44 -8.74 -1.12 -7.31
C ALA A 44 -7.69 -0.66 -8.34
N VAL A 45 -6.49 -1.26 -8.33
CA VAL A 45 -5.40 -0.95 -9.27
C VAL A 45 -5.19 -1.99 -10.37
N LYS A 46 -6.08 -2.99 -10.48
CA LYS A 46 -6.05 -4.09 -11.48
C LYS A 46 -4.78 -4.95 -11.41
N GLU A 47 -4.47 -5.38 -10.19
CA GLU A 47 -3.28 -6.12 -9.80
C GLU A 47 -3.63 -7.45 -9.14
N LYS A 48 -2.61 -8.27 -8.89
CA LYS A 48 -2.76 -9.50 -8.09
C LYS A 48 -2.28 -9.24 -6.68
N ALA A 49 -3.00 -9.81 -5.72
CA ALA A 49 -2.58 -9.86 -4.34
C ALA A 49 -2.21 -11.32 -3.98
N HIS A 50 -1.15 -11.51 -3.21
CA HIS A 50 -0.75 -12.80 -2.66
C HIS A 50 -0.32 -12.64 -1.20
N GLU A 51 -0.47 -13.70 -0.41
CA GLU A 51 0.07 -13.74 0.94
C GLU A 51 1.60 -13.68 0.90
N LEU A 52 2.19 -12.95 1.84
CA LEU A 52 3.62 -12.99 2.07
C LEU A 52 3.94 -14.23 2.92
N VAL A 53 4.57 -15.21 2.29
CA VAL A 53 5.17 -16.36 2.99
C VAL A 53 6.68 -16.16 2.97
N PRO A 54 7.32 -15.81 4.12
CA PRO A 54 8.72 -15.36 4.16
C PRO A 54 9.73 -16.33 3.53
N ASP A 55 9.52 -17.63 3.72
CA ASP A 55 10.43 -18.68 3.24
C ASP A 55 10.03 -19.27 1.88
N ALA A 56 8.96 -18.77 1.25
CA ALA A 56 8.52 -19.25 -0.05
C ALA A 56 9.36 -18.65 -1.19
N GLU A 57 9.49 -19.40 -2.28
CA GLU A 57 10.16 -18.91 -3.50
C GLU A 57 9.43 -17.67 -4.05
N PRO A 58 10.14 -16.59 -4.40
CA PRO A 58 9.51 -15.38 -4.92
C PRO A 58 8.66 -15.64 -6.17
N ILE A 59 7.44 -15.11 -6.15
CA ILE A 59 6.53 -15.17 -7.29
C ILE A 59 7.13 -14.38 -8.45
N LYS A 60 7.20 -15.02 -9.63
CA LYS A 60 7.69 -14.37 -10.85
C LYS A 60 6.64 -13.39 -11.38
N THR A 61 7.07 -12.17 -11.65
CA THR A 61 6.23 -11.12 -12.23
C THR A 61 6.98 -10.31 -13.31
N LYS A 62 6.22 -9.67 -14.21
CA LYS A 62 6.74 -8.72 -15.21
C LYS A 62 6.73 -7.28 -14.68
N ASP A 63 6.29 -7.07 -13.46
CA ASP A 63 5.98 -5.76 -12.91
C ASP A 63 7.21 -4.95 -12.53
N LYS A 64 7.02 -3.63 -12.49
CA LYS A 64 8.06 -2.68 -12.06
C LYS A 64 7.93 -2.30 -10.59
N THR A 65 6.80 -2.61 -9.97
CA THR A 65 6.52 -2.27 -8.57
C THR A 65 6.22 -3.54 -7.79
N LEU A 66 6.81 -3.65 -6.62
CA LEU A 66 6.50 -4.66 -5.62
C LEU A 66 5.94 -3.95 -4.39
N THR A 67 4.70 -4.22 -4.04
CA THR A 67 4.03 -3.54 -2.93
C THR A 67 3.84 -4.52 -1.79
N PHE A 68 4.20 -4.11 -0.58
CA PHE A 68 3.92 -4.84 0.64
C PHE A 68 2.93 -4.03 1.48
N TRP A 69 1.91 -4.70 2.02
CA TRP A 69 0.96 -4.09 2.96
C TRP A 69 0.73 -5.04 4.13
N GLY A 70 1.10 -4.61 5.33
CA GLY A 70 0.86 -5.37 6.55
C GLY A 70 0.95 -4.52 7.81
N HIS A 71 0.90 -5.17 8.96
CA HIS A 71 1.13 -4.53 10.24
C HIS A 71 2.58 -4.10 10.39
N GLY A 72 2.77 -2.91 10.95
CA GLY A 72 4.03 -2.41 11.47
C GLY A 72 4.01 -2.56 12.98
N GLY A 73 4.99 -3.29 13.51
CA GLY A 73 5.23 -3.46 14.93
C GLY A 73 6.46 -2.69 15.39
N GLN A 74 6.79 -2.83 16.67
CA GLN A 74 8.01 -2.28 17.29
C GLN A 74 9.25 -2.93 16.66
N GLY A 75 9.73 -2.35 15.58
CA GLY A 75 10.88 -2.85 14.82
C GLY A 75 10.56 -3.97 13.84
N SER A 76 9.29 -4.19 13.48
CA SER A 76 8.92 -5.22 12.49
C SER A 76 7.87 -4.74 11.49
N PHE A 77 7.81 -5.41 10.33
CA PHE A 77 6.81 -5.19 9.30
C PHE A 77 6.41 -6.52 8.67
N CYS A 78 5.10 -6.82 8.61
CA CYS A 78 4.59 -8.14 8.24
C CYS A 78 5.25 -9.27 9.06
N ASP A 79 5.45 -9.05 10.36
CA ASP A 79 6.14 -9.97 11.27
C ASP A 79 7.61 -10.25 10.92
N LEU A 80 8.21 -9.43 10.06
CA LEU A 80 9.61 -9.51 9.69
C LEU A 80 10.42 -8.39 10.36
N THR A 81 11.57 -8.77 10.93
CA THR A 81 12.62 -7.80 11.26
C THR A 81 13.15 -7.11 10.00
N PRO A 82 13.87 -5.99 10.10
CA PRO A 82 14.48 -5.33 8.95
C PRO A 82 15.40 -6.26 8.15
N ALA A 83 16.16 -7.13 8.83
CA ALA A 83 17.05 -8.09 8.17
C ALA A 83 16.28 -9.13 7.35
N GLN A 84 15.27 -9.77 7.95
CA GLN A 84 14.42 -10.73 7.24
C GLN A 84 13.68 -10.05 6.08
N PHE A 85 13.19 -8.83 6.27
CA PHE A 85 12.54 -8.08 5.21
C PHE A 85 13.49 -7.79 4.05
N VAL A 86 14.75 -7.39 4.34
CA VAL A 86 15.80 -7.20 3.32
C VAL A 86 16.06 -8.48 2.53
N GLU A 87 16.12 -9.63 3.19
CA GLU A 87 16.27 -10.93 2.53
C GLU A 87 15.13 -11.21 1.55
N VAL A 88 13.88 -11.05 2.00
CA VAL A 88 12.68 -11.21 1.18
C VAL A 88 12.71 -10.29 -0.04
N ILE A 89 12.86 -8.97 0.13
CA ILE A 89 12.88 -8.04 -1.02
C ILE A 89 14.06 -8.31 -1.95
N SER A 90 15.19 -8.75 -1.41
CA SER A 90 16.38 -9.09 -2.20
C SER A 90 16.17 -10.33 -3.06
N ALA A 91 15.46 -11.34 -2.54
CA ALA A 91 15.05 -12.53 -3.29
C ALA A 91 14.08 -12.16 -4.42
N TYR A 92 13.05 -11.37 -4.13
CA TYR A 92 12.10 -10.87 -5.13
C TYR A 92 12.77 -10.05 -6.23
N VAL A 93 13.66 -9.11 -5.87
CA VAL A 93 14.43 -8.31 -6.84
C VAL A 93 15.38 -9.17 -7.66
N LYS A 94 15.97 -10.21 -7.05
CA LYS A 94 16.85 -11.15 -7.76
C LYS A 94 16.06 -11.94 -8.81
N LYS A 95 14.85 -12.41 -8.49
CA LYS A 95 13.98 -13.14 -9.42
C LYS A 95 13.37 -12.24 -10.50
N ASN A 96 13.00 -11.02 -10.12
CA ASN A 96 12.21 -10.08 -10.93
C ASN A 96 13.03 -8.84 -11.31
N LYS A 97 13.91 -8.97 -12.31
CA LYS A 97 14.87 -7.92 -12.72
C LYS A 97 14.25 -6.60 -13.20
N LYS A 98 12.94 -6.59 -13.50
CA LYS A 98 12.19 -5.40 -13.94
C LYS A 98 11.74 -4.51 -12.79
N ILE A 99 11.78 -4.97 -11.54
CA ILE A 99 11.42 -4.16 -10.38
C ILE A 99 12.30 -2.90 -10.33
N LYS A 100 11.65 -1.76 -10.16
CA LYS A 100 12.19 -0.41 -10.00
C LYS A 100 11.64 0.29 -8.76
N THR A 101 10.59 -0.24 -8.15
CA THR A 101 9.98 0.37 -6.97
C THR A 101 9.56 -0.71 -5.98
N ILE A 102 9.86 -0.48 -4.72
CA ILE A 102 9.34 -1.23 -3.58
C ILE A 102 8.49 -0.27 -2.78
N GLU A 103 7.24 -0.62 -2.55
CA GLU A 103 6.29 0.15 -1.76
C GLU A 103 6.02 -0.57 -0.45
N ILE A 104 6.11 0.14 0.66
CA ILE A 104 5.83 -0.37 1.99
C ILE A 104 4.67 0.43 2.57
N ILE A 105 3.53 -0.23 2.73
CA ILE A 105 2.30 0.34 3.23
C ILE A 105 2.05 -0.21 4.63
N THR A 106 2.37 0.60 5.64
CA THR A 106 2.10 0.30 7.04
C THR A 106 2.07 1.59 7.86
N CYS A 107 1.43 1.52 9.03
CA CYS A 107 1.66 2.45 10.14
C CYS A 107 3.14 2.50 10.50
N ASP A 108 3.63 3.66 10.93
CA ASP A 108 4.95 3.84 11.56
C ASP A 108 6.20 3.43 10.77
N ALA A 109 6.11 3.07 9.49
CA ALA A 109 7.27 2.62 8.69
C ALA A 109 8.48 3.59 8.78
N ARG A 110 8.18 4.90 8.81
CA ARG A 110 9.15 5.99 8.81
C ARG A 110 9.27 6.71 10.16
N HIS A 111 8.60 6.22 11.20
CA HIS A 111 8.55 6.85 12.51
C HIS A 111 9.38 6.06 13.52
N LYS A 112 10.09 6.77 14.41
CA LYS A 112 10.80 6.15 15.53
C LYS A 112 9.80 5.83 16.61
N GLN A 113 9.58 4.55 16.88
CA GLN A 113 8.63 4.12 17.91
C GLN A 113 9.26 4.07 19.32
N ARG A 114 10.59 4.01 19.43
CA ARG A 114 11.32 3.94 20.71
C ARG A 114 12.55 4.86 20.75
N ARG A 115 12.94 5.26 21.96
CA ARG A 115 14.14 6.07 22.20
C ARG A 115 15.38 5.22 21.94
N GLY A 116 16.28 5.69 21.07
CA GLY A 116 17.53 4.99 20.74
C GLY A 116 17.42 4.06 19.54
N GLU A 117 16.20 3.79 19.04
CA GLU A 117 15.99 2.99 17.83
C GLU A 117 15.80 3.90 16.59
N ASP A 118 15.99 3.34 15.39
CA ASP A 118 15.68 4.02 14.15
C ASP A 118 14.30 3.62 13.62
N ALA A 119 13.80 4.35 12.63
CA ALA A 119 12.59 3.89 11.95
C ALA A 119 12.90 2.59 11.19
N PHE A 120 11.95 1.65 11.13
CA PHE A 120 12.09 0.38 10.42
C PHE A 120 12.70 0.56 9.02
N ILE A 121 12.20 1.57 8.28
CA ILE A 121 12.66 1.84 6.93
C ILE A 121 14.13 2.30 6.86
N ASN A 122 14.60 3.03 7.87
CA ASN A 122 15.96 3.52 7.92
C ASN A 122 16.92 2.36 8.17
N GLU A 123 16.53 1.39 9.02
CA GLU A 123 17.31 0.17 9.24
C GLU A 123 17.40 -0.68 7.97
N VAL A 124 16.28 -0.84 7.24
CA VAL A 124 16.26 -1.51 5.93
C VAL A 124 17.22 -0.82 4.94
N VAL A 125 17.15 0.52 4.84
CA VAL A 125 18.02 1.29 3.94
C VAL A 125 19.49 1.18 4.36
N ALA A 126 19.79 1.29 5.66
CA ALA A 126 21.14 1.18 6.19
C ALA A 126 21.76 -0.19 5.88
N GLN A 127 21.02 -1.28 6.05
CA GLN A 127 21.49 -2.62 5.70
C GLN A 127 21.77 -2.77 4.20
N ILE A 128 20.87 -2.28 3.34
CA ILE A 128 21.08 -2.28 1.89
C ILE A 128 22.33 -1.48 1.50
N GLN A 129 22.55 -0.33 2.14
CA GLN A 129 23.67 0.55 1.85
C GLN A 129 25.00 0.02 2.41
N GLY A 130 24.97 -0.69 3.54
CA GLY A 130 26.13 -1.28 4.20
C GLY A 130 26.70 -2.51 3.47
N ASP A 131 25.85 -3.29 2.79
CA ASP A 131 26.28 -4.43 1.99
C ASP A 131 26.54 -4.05 0.52
N LYS A 132 27.77 -4.27 0.03
CA LYS A 132 28.18 -3.94 -1.36
C LYS A 132 27.34 -4.64 -2.43
N LYS A 133 26.94 -5.90 -2.22
CA LYS A 133 26.15 -6.68 -3.18
C LYS A 133 24.70 -6.19 -3.20
N LEU A 134 24.11 -5.91 -2.04
CA LEU A 134 22.77 -5.32 -1.93
C LEU A 134 22.76 -3.92 -2.52
N LYS A 135 23.68 -3.04 -2.15
CA LYS A 135 23.81 -1.69 -2.71
C LYS A 135 23.83 -1.70 -4.25
N LYS A 136 24.60 -2.61 -4.86
CA LYS A 136 24.64 -2.78 -6.32
C LYS A 136 23.28 -3.25 -6.88
N ARG A 137 22.63 -4.19 -6.20
CA ARG A 137 21.32 -4.75 -6.59
C ARG A 137 20.20 -3.71 -6.52
N PHE A 138 20.21 -2.84 -5.51
CA PHE A 138 19.16 -1.86 -5.24
C PHE A 138 19.45 -0.45 -5.80
N LYS A 139 20.62 -0.21 -6.44
CA LYS A 139 21.04 1.11 -6.96
C LYS A 139 20.00 1.86 -7.80
N LYS A 140 19.12 1.16 -8.53
CA LYS A 140 18.09 1.75 -9.40
C LYS A 140 16.65 1.42 -8.93
N ILE A 141 16.49 1.08 -7.65
CA ILE A 141 15.21 0.72 -7.06
C ILE A 141 14.85 1.82 -6.06
N ALA A 142 13.69 2.44 -6.25
CA ALA A 142 13.13 3.37 -5.28
C ALA A 142 12.40 2.59 -4.18
N ILE A 143 12.70 2.88 -2.92
CA ILE A 143 11.91 2.42 -1.78
C ILE A 143 10.96 3.56 -1.41
N LYS A 144 9.67 3.27 -1.26
CA LYS A 144 8.63 4.24 -0.92
C LYS A 144 7.82 3.77 0.28
N ALA A 145 7.40 4.71 1.11
CA ALA A 145 6.53 4.47 2.24
C ALA A 145 5.62 5.69 2.49
N LEU A 146 4.60 5.52 3.34
CA LEU A 146 3.73 6.63 3.75
C LEU A 146 4.56 7.76 4.38
N PRO A 147 4.23 9.03 4.14
CA PRO A 147 5.09 10.15 4.50
C PRO A 147 5.14 10.38 6.01
N ILE A 148 6.28 10.89 6.47
CA ILE A 148 6.37 11.60 7.75
C ILE A 148 5.67 12.93 7.52
N ALA A 149 4.76 13.38 8.39
CA ALA A 149 4.00 14.57 8.08
C ALA A 149 4.60 15.89 8.59
N VAL A 150 3.77 16.93 8.51
CA VAL A 150 4.08 18.32 8.12
C VAL A 150 5.04 19.04 9.07
N THR A 151 5.27 18.56 10.29
CA THR A 151 6.00 19.33 11.31
C THR A 151 7.42 18.87 11.64
N GLY A 152 7.91 17.82 10.98
CA GLY A 152 9.30 17.37 11.13
C GLY A 152 9.54 16.58 12.43
N LYS A 153 10.07 15.35 12.25
CA LYS A 153 10.28 14.34 13.30
C LYS A 153 9.00 14.02 14.09
N GLU A 154 7.95 13.70 13.36
CA GLU A 154 6.79 13.01 13.95
C GLU A 154 7.18 11.60 14.38
N SER A 155 6.45 11.03 15.34
CA SER A 155 6.82 9.76 15.99
C SER A 155 5.76 8.68 15.89
N TYR A 156 4.56 9.02 15.40
CA TYR A 156 3.44 8.09 15.31
C TYR A 156 2.62 8.34 14.05
N SER A 157 2.18 7.27 13.40
CA SER A 157 1.17 7.29 12.38
C SER A 157 0.29 6.06 12.42
N ILE A 158 -0.93 6.23 11.95
CA ILE A 158 -1.93 5.18 11.82
C ILE A 158 -2.54 5.26 10.43
N LEU A 159 -2.73 4.10 9.82
CA LEU A 159 -3.43 3.93 8.55
C LEU A 159 -4.67 3.09 8.80
N TRP A 160 -5.84 3.68 8.57
CA TRP A 160 -7.08 2.95 8.42
C TRP A 160 -7.41 2.79 6.94
N ALA A 161 -7.92 1.62 6.58
CA ALA A 161 -8.48 1.33 5.26
C ALA A 161 -9.80 0.58 5.44
N SER A 162 -10.79 0.96 4.65
CA SER A 162 -12.11 0.34 4.60
C SER A 162 -12.32 -0.26 3.22
N GLU A 163 -12.49 -1.57 3.17
CA GLU A 163 -12.72 -2.33 1.94
C GLU A 163 -14.15 -2.13 1.44
N GLY A 164 -15.11 -2.02 2.35
CA GLY A 164 -16.52 -1.81 2.03
C GLY A 164 -16.76 -0.50 1.27
N THR A 165 -16.01 0.55 1.58
CA THR A 165 -16.09 1.85 0.89
C THR A 165 -14.91 2.12 -0.03
N ASN A 166 -13.91 1.22 -0.10
CA ASN A 166 -12.66 1.40 -0.85
C ASN A 166 -11.95 2.74 -0.55
N THR A 167 -11.95 3.15 0.71
CA THR A 167 -11.33 4.42 1.16
C THR A 167 -10.30 4.18 2.23
N PHE A 168 -9.38 5.13 2.40
CA PHE A 168 -8.39 5.13 3.48
C PHE A 168 -8.37 6.48 4.21
N CYS A 169 -7.81 6.45 5.42
CA CYS A 169 -7.43 7.63 6.17
C CYS A 169 -6.13 7.33 6.92
N TYR A 170 -5.12 8.14 6.66
CA TYR A 170 -3.81 8.10 7.27
C TYR A 170 -3.63 9.33 8.14
N ILE A 171 -3.28 9.13 9.39
CA ILE A 171 -3.02 10.20 10.35
C ILE A 171 -1.59 10.07 10.83
N ALA A 172 -0.85 11.17 10.88
CA ALA A 172 0.47 11.22 11.51
C ALA A 172 0.55 12.38 12.51
N ALA A 173 1.16 12.13 13.66
CA ALA A 173 1.27 13.10 14.75
C ALA A 173 2.61 13.00 15.46
N LYS A 174 3.02 14.12 16.08
CA LYS A 174 4.28 14.20 16.82
C LYS A 174 4.23 13.47 18.15
N LYS A 175 3.11 13.59 18.89
CA LYS A 175 2.96 12.99 20.23
C LYS A 175 1.91 11.89 20.19
N ARG A 176 2.12 10.87 21.02
CA ARG A 176 1.16 9.76 21.18
C ARG A 176 -0.22 10.27 21.60
N LYS A 177 -0.28 11.25 22.51
CA LYS A 177 -1.54 11.88 22.95
C LYS A 177 -2.34 12.49 21.79
N ASP A 178 -1.67 13.19 20.87
CA ASP A 178 -2.33 13.81 19.71
C ASP A 178 -2.86 12.72 18.75
N MET A 179 -2.15 11.60 18.63
CA MET A 179 -2.61 10.43 17.88
C MET A 179 -3.83 9.76 18.53
N ASP A 180 -3.80 9.56 19.85
CA ASP A 180 -4.91 8.96 20.59
C ASP A 180 -6.17 9.84 20.51
N GLU A 181 -6.00 11.17 20.54
CA GLU A 181 -7.08 12.14 20.32
C GLU A 181 -7.65 12.04 18.91
N ALA A 182 -6.78 11.98 17.89
CA ALA A 182 -7.21 11.80 16.50
C ALA A 182 -7.99 10.49 16.31
N GLY A 183 -7.53 9.40 16.91
CA GLY A 183 -8.22 8.10 16.87
C GLY A 183 -9.59 8.13 17.54
N LYS A 184 -9.71 8.76 18.73
CA LYS A 184 -11.01 8.95 19.39
C LYS A 184 -11.97 9.76 18.53
N ARG A 185 -11.50 10.86 17.96
CA ARG A 185 -12.31 11.71 17.09
C ARG A 185 -12.74 10.99 15.82
N MET A 186 -11.85 10.19 15.23
CA MET A 186 -12.18 9.36 14.08
C MET A 186 -13.30 8.36 14.41
N LEU A 187 -13.21 7.66 15.55
CA LEU A 187 -14.25 6.74 16.02
C LEU A 187 -15.58 7.44 16.33
N GLN A 188 -15.53 8.69 16.79
CA GLN A 188 -16.73 9.50 16.99
C GLN A 188 -17.37 9.88 15.65
N LEU A 189 -16.59 10.38 14.69
CA LEU A 189 -17.06 10.74 13.35
C LEU A 189 -17.60 9.52 12.59
N ALA A 190 -16.99 8.35 12.78
CA ALA A 190 -17.48 7.09 12.24
C ALA A 190 -18.90 6.74 12.70
N LYS A 191 -19.34 7.23 13.86
CA LYS A 191 -20.70 7.02 14.38
C LYS A 191 -21.70 8.07 13.87
N THR A 192 -21.22 9.27 13.50
CA THR A 192 -22.10 10.43 13.23
C THR A 192 -22.15 10.87 11.78
N VAL A 193 -21.06 10.71 11.02
CA VAL A 193 -20.93 11.23 9.65
C VAL A 193 -21.42 10.22 8.61
N THR A 194 -21.09 8.94 8.80
CA THR A 194 -21.29 7.94 7.75
C THR A 194 -21.59 6.57 8.36
N PRO A 195 -22.82 6.03 8.20
CA PRO A 195 -23.17 4.70 8.73
C PRO A 195 -22.37 3.56 8.08
N LYS A 196 -21.52 3.84 7.08
CA LYS A 196 -20.70 2.86 6.35
C LYS A 196 -19.19 3.01 6.58
N TYR A 197 -18.75 3.83 7.55
CA TYR A 197 -17.32 3.99 7.84
C TYR A 197 -16.52 4.49 6.61
N HIS A 198 -17.07 5.46 5.87
CA HIS A 198 -16.42 6.05 4.70
C HIS A 198 -15.24 6.93 5.12
N LEU A 199 -14.05 6.34 5.15
CA LEU A 199 -12.83 6.96 5.66
C LEU A 199 -12.41 8.24 4.93
N GLY A 200 -12.80 8.39 3.66
CA GLY A 200 -12.56 9.64 2.92
C GLY A 200 -13.35 10.82 3.47
N GLU A 201 -14.60 10.60 3.91
CA GLU A 201 -15.44 11.66 4.49
C GLU A 201 -14.98 11.98 5.90
N ILE A 202 -14.69 10.94 6.70
CA ILE A 202 -14.14 11.10 8.06
C ILE A 202 -12.81 11.86 8.02
N GLY A 203 -11.91 11.50 7.09
CA GLY A 203 -10.64 12.20 6.90
C GLY A 203 -10.83 13.66 6.51
N ASN A 204 -11.81 13.95 5.65
CA ASN A 204 -12.18 15.33 5.30
C ASN A 204 -12.65 16.13 6.52
N GLU A 205 -13.52 15.57 7.36
CA GLU A 205 -13.97 16.25 8.58
C GLU A 205 -12.83 16.48 9.58
N LEU A 206 -11.91 15.51 9.73
CA LEU A 206 -10.70 15.70 10.55
C LEU A 206 -9.81 16.82 10.00
N ALA A 207 -9.71 16.95 8.67
CA ALA A 207 -8.87 17.95 8.02
C ALA A 207 -9.43 19.39 8.12
N LYS A 208 -10.72 19.56 8.40
CA LYS A 208 -11.35 20.88 8.61
C LYS A 208 -10.94 21.55 9.91
N ASP A 209 -10.48 20.80 10.90
CA ASP A 209 -10.03 21.36 12.18
C ASP A 209 -8.69 22.08 12.01
N SER A 210 -8.71 23.42 12.04
CA SER A 210 -7.50 24.25 11.93
C SER A 210 -6.56 24.10 13.13
N GLU A 211 -7.07 23.70 14.30
CA GLU A 211 -6.30 23.60 15.54
C GLU A 211 -5.67 22.21 15.75
N ARG A 212 -5.87 21.30 14.77
CA ARG A 212 -5.37 19.93 14.85
C ARG A 212 -3.84 19.89 15.01
N LYS A 213 -3.37 18.96 15.83
CA LYS A 213 -1.93 18.69 16.06
C LYS A 213 -1.41 17.49 15.28
N PHE A 214 -2.16 17.09 14.26
CA PHE A 214 -1.89 15.94 13.43
C PHE A 214 -2.16 16.28 11.96
N SER A 215 -1.48 15.57 11.08
CA SER A 215 -1.77 15.58 9.66
C SER A 215 -2.81 14.52 9.31
N VAL A 216 -3.50 14.72 8.19
CA VAL A 216 -4.44 13.73 7.66
C VAL A 216 -4.25 13.64 6.15
N LEU A 217 -4.11 12.43 5.64
CA LEU A 217 -4.23 12.09 4.22
C LEU A 217 -5.38 11.11 4.08
N TYR A 218 -6.27 11.33 3.13
CA TYR A 218 -7.47 10.52 3.00
C TYR A 218 -7.94 10.47 1.55
N GLY A 219 -8.80 9.50 1.25
CA GLY A 219 -9.43 9.39 -0.07
C GLY A 219 -9.64 7.94 -0.50
N ASP A 220 -9.76 7.73 -1.81
CA ASP A 220 -9.92 6.39 -2.38
C ASP A 220 -8.65 5.55 -2.23
N ILE A 221 -8.80 4.25 -1.95
CA ILE A 221 -7.68 3.31 -1.81
C ILE A 221 -6.82 3.22 -3.08
N LYS A 222 -7.42 3.43 -4.26
CA LYS A 222 -6.71 3.48 -5.56
C LYS A 222 -5.67 4.61 -5.61
N ASN A 223 -5.88 5.68 -4.84
CA ASN A 223 -5.00 6.83 -4.76
C ASN A 223 -3.96 6.69 -3.63
N LEU A 224 -4.07 5.71 -2.73
CA LEU A 224 -3.15 5.55 -1.59
C LEU A 224 -1.67 5.59 -2.00
N ARG A 225 -1.34 4.94 -3.13
CA ARG A 225 0.03 4.88 -3.65
C ARG A 225 0.59 6.21 -4.12
N SER A 226 -0.25 7.15 -4.53
CA SER A 226 0.22 8.49 -4.95
C SER A 226 0.76 9.30 -3.78
N TYR A 227 0.36 8.96 -2.55
CA TYR A 227 0.83 9.58 -1.32
C TYR A 227 2.15 8.98 -0.81
N LEU A 228 2.61 7.85 -1.35
CA LEU A 228 3.87 7.24 -0.92
C LEU A 228 5.07 8.09 -1.36
N ALA A 229 5.87 8.48 -0.38
CA ALA A 229 7.08 9.26 -0.60
C ALA A 229 8.31 8.36 -0.70
N LYS A 230 9.24 8.75 -1.58
CA LYS A 230 10.54 8.08 -1.68
C LYS A 230 11.31 8.24 -0.36
N VAL A 231 11.94 7.15 0.05
CA VAL A 231 12.88 7.10 1.16
C VAL A 231 14.27 7.26 0.56
N ASN A 232 15.03 8.25 1.05
CA ASN A 232 16.38 8.53 0.60
C ASN A 232 17.39 7.92 1.58
#